data_AF-A0A2R6B8R1-F1
#
_entry.id   AF-A0A2R6B8R1-F1
#
_cell.length_a   1.000
_cell.length_b   1.000
_cell.length_c   1.000
_cell.angle_alpha   90.00
_cell.angle_beta   90.00
_cell.angle_gamma   90.00
#
_symmetry.space_group_name_H-M   'P 1'
#
loop_
_entity.id
_entity.type
_entity.pdbx_description
1 polymer ?
#
loop_
_entity_poly.entity_id
_entity_poly.type
_entity_poly.pdbx_seq_one_letter_code
_entity_poly.pdbx_strand_id
1 'polypeptide(L)'
;MFSGAVKRGMLEALIRGVRVRGPAATFNAYDMVECIFILGEKGSMGRGKLGGELMLGPGAVRTLISRLKSKGYIRVDRNGCRLSPKGWSLYSELTKKIVYRGGFRCWDKTLGKECFLTCVRGVDPSSVNVVGLRDIAVKAGADGALILSYNAGEFYFAGENVSYEKTQPVEFWREIKTRFKFGDGDTLIVGFSNDKRSARDGALAAALSLIRV
;
A
#
# COMPACT_ATOMS: atom_id res chain seq x y z
N MET A 1 -21.78 12.18 9.01
CA MET A 1 -20.55 11.43 9.32
C MET A 1 -20.85 9.94 9.22
N PHE A 2 -20.15 9.18 8.38
CA PHE A 2 -20.41 7.73 8.25
C PHE A 2 -19.81 6.95 9.44
N SER A 3 -20.52 5.93 9.93
CA SER A 3 -20.06 5.01 11.00
C SER A 3 -18.85 4.17 10.55
N GLY A 4 -18.01 3.71 11.49
CA GLY A 4 -16.83 2.87 11.20
C GLY A 4 -17.14 1.61 10.38
N ALA A 5 -18.32 1.01 10.60
CA ALA A 5 -18.79 -0.16 9.83
C ALA A 5 -19.07 0.17 8.36
N VAL A 6 -19.65 1.35 8.07
CA VAL A 6 -19.92 1.81 6.70
C VAL A 6 -18.61 1.99 5.93
N LYS A 7 -17.57 2.48 6.61
CA LYS A 7 -16.26 2.74 6.01
C LYS A 7 -15.47 1.45 5.74
N ARG A 8 -15.59 0.45 6.62
CA ARG A 8 -15.09 -0.91 6.37
C ARG A 8 -15.71 -1.52 5.10
N GLY A 9 -17.02 -1.37 4.95
CA GLY A 9 -17.74 -1.79 3.74
C GLY A 9 -17.23 -1.12 2.46
N MET A 10 -16.72 0.11 2.53
CA MET A 10 -16.18 0.81 1.36
C MET A 10 -14.87 0.19 0.85
N LEU A 11 -13.95 -0.19 1.74
CA LEU A 11 -12.70 -0.85 1.35
C LEU A 11 -12.99 -2.27 0.81
N GLU A 12 -13.85 -3.02 1.49
CA GLU A 12 -14.23 -4.35 1.02
C GLU A 12 -14.94 -4.30 -0.34
N ALA A 13 -15.86 -3.37 -0.55
CA ALA A 13 -16.53 -3.16 -1.83
C ALA A 13 -15.54 -2.77 -2.94
N LEU A 14 -14.47 -2.06 -2.60
CA LEU A 14 -13.41 -1.74 -3.56
C LEU A 14 -12.67 -3.02 -3.99
N ILE A 15 -12.21 -3.81 -3.02
CA ILE A 15 -11.37 -5.00 -3.21
C ILE A 15 -12.13 -6.17 -3.86
N ARG A 16 -13.34 -6.51 -3.36
CA ARG A 16 -14.12 -7.67 -3.84
C ARG A 16 -14.58 -7.53 -5.30
N GLY A 17 -14.67 -6.31 -5.81
CA GLY A 17 -15.19 -6.03 -7.15
C GLY A 17 -14.16 -6.18 -8.28
N VAL A 18 -12.97 -6.71 -8.03
CA VAL A 18 -11.97 -7.00 -9.07
C VAL A 18 -12.14 -8.46 -9.48
N ARG A 19 -12.96 -8.70 -10.51
CA ARG A 19 -13.10 -10.04 -11.10
C ARG A 19 -12.09 -10.17 -12.24
N VAL A 20 -11.24 -11.19 -12.15
CA VAL A 20 -10.39 -11.64 -13.26
C VAL A 20 -11.29 -12.35 -14.27
N ARG A 21 -11.47 -11.81 -15.46
CA ARG A 21 -12.06 -12.51 -16.62
C ARG A 21 -11.05 -12.45 -17.76
N GLY A 22 -10.63 -13.59 -18.27
CA GLY A 22 -9.54 -13.70 -19.26
C GLY A 22 -8.14 -13.75 -18.63
N PRO A 23 -7.06 -13.96 -19.43
CA PRO A 23 -5.70 -14.10 -18.91
C PRO A 23 -5.32 -12.88 -18.06
N ALA A 24 -4.51 -13.11 -17.01
CA ALA A 24 -4.12 -12.21 -15.91
C ALA A 24 -4.75 -10.80 -15.94
N ALA A 25 -5.59 -10.48 -14.95
CA ALA A 25 -6.26 -9.18 -14.87
C ALA A 25 -5.28 -8.02 -15.08
N THR A 26 -5.63 -7.12 -15.99
CA THR A 26 -4.77 -5.99 -16.39
C THR A 26 -4.51 -5.00 -15.25
N PHE A 27 -5.37 -4.98 -14.23
CA PHE A 27 -5.17 -4.30 -12.95
C PHE A 27 -5.81 -5.12 -11.80
N ASN A 28 -5.39 -4.87 -10.57
CA ASN A 28 -5.84 -5.56 -9.37
C ASN A 28 -6.44 -4.58 -8.33
N ALA A 29 -6.83 -5.10 -7.17
CA ALA A 29 -7.43 -4.28 -6.11
C ALA A 29 -6.44 -3.27 -5.50
N TYR A 30 -5.16 -3.61 -5.46
CA TYR A 30 -4.09 -2.77 -4.93
C TYR A 30 -3.84 -1.57 -5.84
N ASP A 31 -3.93 -1.74 -7.18
CA ASP A 31 -3.93 -0.60 -8.12
C ASP A 31 -5.08 0.39 -7.84
N MET A 32 -6.27 -0.12 -7.48
CA MET A 32 -7.41 0.74 -7.17
C MET A 32 -7.18 1.51 -5.86
N VAL A 33 -6.63 0.87 -4.83
CA VAL A 33 -6.28 1.50 -3.55
C VAL A 33 -5.17 2.54 -3.75
N GLU A 34 -4.13 2.17 -4.49
CA GLU A 34 -3.03 3.05 -4.88
C GLU A 34 -3.51 4.30 -5.61
N CYS A 35 -4.46 4.15 -6.54
CA CYS A 35 -5.08 5.28 -7.23
C CYS A 35 -5.80 6.23 -6.27
N ILE A 36 -6.45 5.72 -5.22
CA ILE A 36 -7.08 6.57 -4.20
C ILE A 36 -6.02 7.38 -3.45
N PHE A 37 -4.90 6.76 -3.06
CA PHE A 37 -3.78 7.47 -2.44
C PHE A 37 -3.20 8.56 -3.35
N ILE A 38 -2.82 8.20 -4.58
CA ILE A 38 -2.23 9.13 -5.55
C ILE A 38 -3.13 10.34 -5.79
N LEU A 39 -4.44 10.13 -5.99
CA LEU A 39 -5.37 11.23 -6.25
C LEU A 39 -5.67 12.05 -4.98
N GLY A 40 -5.63 11.45 -3.80
CA GLY A 40 -5.76 12.17 -2.53
C GLY A 40 -4.54 13.04 -2.22
N GLU A 41 -3.34 12.59 -2.59
CA GLU A 41 -2.07 13.29 -2.38
C GLU A 41 -1.83 14.38 -3.45
N LYS A 42 -2.07 14.05 -4.73
CA LYS A 42 -1.73 14.92 -5.89
C LYS A 42 -2.93 15.70 -6.45
N GLY A 43 -4.14 15.45 -5.95
CA GLY A 43 -5.36 16.12 -6.39
C GLY A 43 -5.90 15.60 -7.73
N SER A 44 -5.69 16.35 -8.81
CA SER A 44 -6.20 15.99 -10.15
C SER A 44 -5.07 15.52 -11.06
N MET A 45 -5.29 14.39 -11.77
CA MET A 45 -4.27 13.81 -12.64
C MET A 45 -4.84 13.31 -13.96
N GLY A 46 -4.16 13.62 -15.06
CA GLY A 46 -4.48 13.07 -16.38
C GLY A 46 -4.24 11.57 -16.47
N ARG A 47 -5.04 10.86 -17.27
CA ARG A 47 -4.99 9.39 -17.43
C ARG A 47 -3.59 8.84 -17.72
N GLY A 48 -2.83 9.49 -18.60
CA GLY A 48 -1.48 9.04 -18.97
C GLY A 48 -0.51 9.08 -17.80
N LYS A 49 -0.48 10.21 -17.07
CA LYS A 49 0.31 10.36 -15.85
C LYS A 49 -0.10 9.34 -14.78
N LEU A 50 -1.41 9.16 -14.59
CA LEU A 50 -1.94 8.17 -13.65
C LEU A 50 -1.52 6.74 -14.02
N GLY A 51 -1.42 6.43 -15.31
CA GLY A 51 -0.88 5.15 -15.79
C GLY A 51 0.59 4.92 -15.45
N GLY A 52 1.41 5.96 -15.62
CA GLY A 52 2.83 5.91 -15.24
C GLY A 52 3.02 5.68 -13.74
N GLU A 53 2.26 6.40 -12.90
CA GLU A 53 2.31 6.28 -11.43
C GLU A 53 1.86 4.90 -10.94
N LEU A 54 0.88 4.29 -11.61
CA LEU A 54 0.36 2.97 -11.27
C LEU A 54 1.14 1.80 -11.91
N MET A 55 2.07 2.08 -12.82
CA MET A 55 2.75 1.10 -13.67
C MET A 55 1.77 0.25 -14.49
N LEU A 56 0.76 0.91 -15.06
CA LEU A 56 -0.32 0.28 -15.82
C LEU A 56 -0.31 0.71 -17.28
N GLY A 57 -0.53 -0.26 -18.18
CA GLY A 57 -0.72 0.01 -19.60
C GLY A 57 -2.00 0.82 -19.90
N PRO A 58 -2.08 1.53 -21.04
CA PRO A 58 -3.19 2.45 -21.34
C PRO A 58 -4.60 1.84 -21.22
N GLY A 59 -4.77 0.58 -21.65
CA GLY A 59 -6.04 -0.13 -21.54
C GLY A 59 -6.42 -0.48 -20.09
N ALA A 60 -5.43 -0.86 -19.28
CA ALA A 60 -5.62 -1.18 -17.86
C ALA A 60 -6.08 0.06 -17.09
N VAL A 61 -5.41 1.20 -17.30
CA VAL A 61 -5.74 2.47 -16.65
C VAL A 61 -7.13 2.95 -17.04
N ARG A 62 -7.49 2.85 -18.33
CA ARG A 62 -8.84 3.20 -18.81
C ARG A 62 -9.90 2.38 -18.07
N THR A 63 -9.66 1.09 -17.91
CA THR A 63 -10.60 0.18 -17.23
C THR A 63 -10.67 0.48 -15.73
N LEU A 64 -9.53 0.70 -15.07
CA LEU A 64 -9.44 1.09 -13.66
C LEU A 64 -10.20 2.39 -13.38
N ILE A 65 -10.00 3.43 -14.19
CA ILE A 65 -10.72 4.71 -14.07
C ILE A 65 -12.22 4.49 -14.25
N SER A 66 -12.62 3.75 -15.28
CA SER A 66 -14.04 3.45 -15.53
C SER A 66 -14.68 2.76 -14.32
N ARG A 67 -13.99 1.78 -13.73
CA ARG A 67 -14.44 1.03 -12.54
C ARG A 67 -14.53 1.90 -11.29
N LEU A 68 -13.54 2.74 -11.03
CA LEU A 68 -13.56 3.66 -9.88
C LEU A 68 -14.66 4.72 -10.05
N LYS A 69 -14.87 5.22 -11.27
CA LYS A 69 -15.94 6.16 -11.60
C LYS A 69 -17.31 5.53 -11.41
N SER A 70 -17.54 4.31 -11.91
CA SER A 70 -18.81 3.61 -11.78
C SER A 70 -19.15 3.28 -10.32
N LYS A 71 -18.14 2.99 -9.49
CA LYS A 71 -18.29 2.81 -8.04
C LYS A 71 -18.41 4.14 -7.26
N GLY A 72 -18.28 5.27 -7.94
CA GLY A 72 -18.44 6.62 -7.40
C GLY A 72 -17.26 7.13 -6.58
N TYR A 73 -16.07 6.52 -6.63
CA TYR A 73 -14.90 6.99 -5.87
C TYR A 73 -14.15 8.13 -6.55
N ILE A 74 -14.23 8.24 -7.88
CA ILE A 74 -13.57 9.31 -8.64
C ILE A 74 -14.55 10.03 -9.55
N ARG A 75 -14.20 11.26 -9.92
CA ARG A 75 -14.80 12.04 -11.00
C ARG A 75 -13.75 12.27 -12.07
N VAL A 76 -14.20 12.35 -13.32
CA VAL A 76 -13.35 12.64 -14.48
C VAL A 76 -13.94 13.83 -15.20
N ASP A 77 -13.14 14.88 -15.37
CA ASP A 77 -13.48 16.09 -16.11
C ASP A 77 -12.32 16.52 -17.01
N ARG A 78 -12.39 17.72 -17.59
CA ARG A 78 -11.37 18.25 -18.50
C ARG A 78 -9.99 18.38 -17.84
N ASN A 79 -9.92 18.48 -16.51
CA ASN A 79 -8.68 18.62 -15.75
C ASN A 79 -8.10 17.27 -15.28
N GLY A 80 -8.74 16.16 -15.65
CA GLY A 80 -8.28 14.80 -15.35
C GLY A 80 -9.18 14.05 -14.37
N CYS A 81 -8.58 13.08 -13.69
CA CYS A 81 -9.22 12.25 -12.67
C CYS A 81 -8.94 12.83 -11.29
N ARG A 82 -9.96 12.90 -10.44
CA ARG A 82 -9.86 13.35 -9.03
C ARG A 82 -10.81 12.57 -8.14
N LEU A 83 -10.54 12.55 -6.83
CA LEU A 83 -11.44 11.93 -5.86
C LEU A 83 -12.80 12.62 -5.84
N SER A 84 -13.87 11.82 -5.73
CA SER A 84 -15.22 12.30 -5.39
C SER A 84 -15.33 12.50 -3.86
N PRO A 85 -16.45 13.04 -3.32
CA PRO A 85 -16.68 13.03 -1.88
C PRO A 85 -16.57 11.63 -1.24
N LYS A 86 -17.05 10.59 -1.94
CA LYS A 86 -16.91 9.19 -1.50
C LYS A 86 -15.44 8.72 -1.56
N GLY A 87 -14.69 9.14 -2.59
CA GLY A 87 -13.26 8.88 -2.70
C GLY A 87 -12.46 9.51 -1.56
N TRP A 88 -12.71 10.78 -1.26
CA TRP A 88 -12.11 11.49 -0.14
C TRP A 88 -12.42 10.82 1.19
N SER A 89 -13.67 10.40 1.40
CA SER A 89 -14.01 9.65 2.62
C SER A 89 -13.24 8.34 2.74
N LEU A 90 -12.94 7.62 1.64
CA LEU A 90 -12.10 6.43 1.71
C LEU A 90 -10.64 6.78 1.98
N TYR A 91 -10.10 7.76 1.25
CA TYR A 91 -8.74 8.24 1.42
C TYR A 91 -8.45 8.65 2.87
N SER A 92 -9.32 9.47 3.47
CA SER A 92 -9.18 9.91 4.86
C SER A 92 -9.22 8.79 5.88
N GLU A 93 -9.84 7.64 5.60
CA GLU A 93 -9.79 6.49 6.50
C GLU A 93 -8.52 5.66 6.31
N LEU A 94 -8.11 5.48 5.05
CA LEU A 94 -6.87 4.80 4.75
C LEU A 94 -5.69 5.53 5.38
N THR A 95 -5.62 6.87 5.28
CA THR A 95 -4.50 7.67 5.81
C THR A 95 -4.45 7.79 7.34
N LYS A 96 -5.54 7.48 8.04
CA LYS A 96 -5.51 7.35 9.52
C LYS A 96 -4.67 6.16 9.99
N LYS A 97 -4.59 5.12 9.16
CA LYS A 97 -3.90 3.88 9.49
C LYS A 97 -2.62 3.71 8.67
N ILE A 98 -2.69 3.87 7.35
CA ILE A 98 -1.52 3.87 6.47
C ILE A 98 -0.94 5.28 6.43
N VAL A 99 0.05 5.53 7.27
CA VAL A 99 0.62 6.86 7.50
C VAL A 99 1.82 7.16 6.60
N TYR A 100 2.41 6.14 5.99
CA TYR A 100 3.48 6.29 5.02
C TYR A 100 3.44 5.18 3.98
N ARG A 101 3.87 5.53 2.76
CA ARG A 101 3.96 4.65 1.62
C ARG A 101 4.98 5.18 0.62
N GLY A 102 5.86 4.33 0.10
CA GLY A 102 6.87 4.79 -0.85
C GLY A 102 7.76 3.69 -1.41
N GLY A 103 8.15 3.87 -2.67
CA GLY A 103 9.12 3.00 -3.35
C GLY A 103 10.56 3.30 -2.92
N PHE A 104 11.37 2.24 -2.91
CA PHE A 104 12.75 2.25 -2.46
C PHE A 104 13.56 1.19 -3.22
N ARG A 105 14.84 1.43 -3.49
CA ARG A 105 15.71 0.36 -4.03
C ARG A 105 16.13 -0.55 -2.90
N CYS A 106 15.94 -1.86 -3.03
CA CYS A 106 16.34 -2.75 -1.95
C CYS A 106 17.84 -2.61 -1.64
N TRP A 107 18.16 -2.59 -0.35
CA TRP A 107 19.52 -2.42 0.19
C TRP A 107 20.29 -3.73 0.18
N ASP A 108 19.56 -4.85 0.25
CA ASP A 108 20.08 -6.20 0.12
C ASP A 108 19.63 -6.80 -1.21
N LYS A 109 20.59 -7.35 -1.96
CA LYS A 109 20.36 -8.04 -3.24
C LYS A 109 19.50 -9.29 -3.07
N THR A 110 19.48 -9.91 -1.89
CA THR A 110 18.65 -11.09 -1.61
C THR A 110 17.15 -10.76 -1.59
N LEU A 111 16.78 -9.49 -1.36
CA LEU A 111 15.39 -9.00 -1.36
C LEU A 111 14.91 -8.62 -2.76
N GLY A 112 15.76 -8.73 -3.79
CA GLY A 112 15.44 -8.27 -5.15
C GLY A 112 15.90 -6.84 -5.41
N LYS A 113 15.24 -6.15 -6.36
CA LYS A 113 15.67 -4.82 -6.83
C LYS A 113 14.84 -3.69 -6.22
N GLU A 114 13.55 -3.93 -6.07
CA GLU A 114 12.57 -2.92 -5.76
C GLU A 114 11.83 -3.29 -4.47
N CYS A 115 11.82 -2.35 -3.54
CA CYS A 115 11.18 -2.45 -2.25
C CYS A 115 10.07 -1.40 -2.19
N PHE A 116 8.98 -1.70 -1.49
CA PHE A 116 7.92 -0.75 -1.23
C PHE A 116 7.57 -0.77 0.25
N LEU A 117 7.73 0.39 0.88
CA LEU A 117 7.50 0.57 2.31
C LEU A 117 6.05 0.99 2.52
N THR A 118 5.39 0.41 3.50
CA THR A 118 4.07 0.83 3.97
C THR A 118 4.05 0.82 5.49
N CYS A 119 3.82 1.98 6.10
CA CYS A 119 3.75 2.12 7.56
C CYS A 119 2.30 2.12 8.02
N VAL A 120 1.96 1.22 8.94
CA VAL A 120 0.62 1.08 9.52
C VAL A 120 0.66 1.45 11.01
N ARG A 121 -0.18 2.39 11.41
CA ARG A 121 -0.26 2.90 12.79
C ARG A 121 -1.29 2.16 13.64
N GLY A 122 -0.90 1.91 14.89
CA GLY A 122 -1.80 1.40 15.92
C GLY A 122 -2.22 -0.04 15.63
N VAL A 123 -1.24 -0.86 15.25
CA VAL A 123 -1.33 -2.32 15.18
C VAL A 123 -0.42 -2.84 16.29
N ASP A 124 -0.94 -3.71 17.15
CA ASP A 124 -0.11 -4.37 18.17
C ASP A 124 0.79 -5.42 17.48
N PRO A 125 2.13 -5.23 17.44
CA PRO A 125 3.03 -6.14 16.77
C PRO A 125 3.01 -7.56 17.31
N SER A 126 2.67 -7.74 18.59
CA SER A 126 2.61 -9.07 19.24
C SER A 126 1.41 -9.90 18.77
N SER A 127 0.38 -9.23 18.25
CA SER A 127 -0.82 -9.86 17.68
C SER A 127 -0.69 -10.22 16.20
N VAL A 128 0.42 -9.85 15.55
CA VAL A 128 0.59 -9.98 14.12
C VAL A 128 1.08 -11.39 13.75
N ASN A 129 0.30 -12.10 12.94
CA ASN A 129 0.76 -13.30 12.28
C ASN A 129 1.71 -12.93 11.12
N VAL A 130 3.00 -12.80 11.42
CA VAL A 130 4.05 -12.41 10.45
C VAL A 130 4.11 -13.37 9.25
N VAL A 131 4.03 -14.68 9.50
CA VAL A 131 4.04 -15.69 8.42
C VAL A 131 2.83 -15.50 7.51
N GLY A 132 1.64 -15.30 8.08
CA GLY A 132 0.43 -15.02 7.33
C GLY A 132 0.51 -13.73 6.49
N LEU A 133 1.12 -12.67 7.02
CA LEU A 133 1.34 -11.44 6.26
C LEU A 133 2.30 -11.64 5.09
N ARG A 134 3.37 -12.41 5.29
CA ARG A 134 4.32 -12.77 4.24
C ARG A 134 3.62 -13.57 3.13
N ASP A 135 2.81 -14.55 3.49
CA ASP A 135 2.02 -15.33 2.53
C ASP A 135 1.03 -14.46 1.75
N ILE A 136 0.38 -13.50 2.42
CA ILE A 136 -0.51 -12.53 1.78
C ILE A 136 0.26 -11.67 0.77
N ALA A 137 1.45 -11.20 1.13
CA ALA A 137 2.30 -10.40 0.25
C ALA A 137 2.74 -11.20 -0.99
N VAL A 138 3.17 -12.46 -0.79
CA VAL A 138 3.56 -13.36 -1.89
C VAL A 138 2.39 -13.65 -2.81
N LYS A 139 1.20 -13.94 -2.26
CA LYS A 139 -0.03 -14.14 -3.06
C LYS A 139 -0.44 -12.90 -3.86
N ALA A 140 -0.01 -11.71 -3.44
CA ALA A 140 -0.23 -10.46 -4.15
C ALA A 140 0.84 -10.16 -5.22
N GLY A 141 1.86 -11.01 -5.36
CA GLY A 141 2.87 -10.97 -6.42
C GLY A 141 4.27 -10.59 -5.97
N ALA A 142 4.50 -10.21 -4.71
CA ALA A 142 5.84 -9.94 -4.20
C ALA A 142 6.66 -11.23 -4.04
N ASP A 143 7.98 -11.11 -3.99
CA ASP A 143 8.87 -12.23 -3.68
C ASP A 143 8.85 -12.53 -2.17
N GLY A 144 8.50 -11.52 -1.36
CA GLY A 144 8.26 -11.65 0.07
C GLY A 144 7.93 -10.30 0.72
N ALA A 145 7.89 -10.30 2.05
CA ALA A 145 7.77 -9.09 2.85
C ALA A 145 8.57 -9.17 4.15
N LEU A 146 9.12 -8.03 4.59
CA LEU A 146 9.63 -7.84 5.95
C LEU A 146 8.57 -7.11 6.78
N ILE A 147 8.33 -7.61 7.99
CA ILE A 147 7.37 -7.02 8.92
C ILE A 147 8.14 -6.59 10.16
N LEU A 148 8.17 -5.28 10.40
CA LEU A 148 8.98 -4.68 11.46
C LEU A 148 8.08 -3.83 12.37
N SER A 149 8.37 -3.82 13.66
CA SER A 149 7.79 -2.90 14.62
C SER A 149 8.78 -1.81 14.98
N TYR A 150 8.33 -0.57 15.04
CA TYR A 150 9.13 0.56 15.50
C TYR A 150 8.86 0.82 16.98
N ASN A 151 9.88 0.69 17.82
CA ASN A 151 9.77 0.94 19.26
C ASN A 151 11.08 1.55 19.77
N ALA A 152 10.98 2.53 20.67
CA ALA A 152 12.13 3.16 21.33
C ALA A 152 13.18 3.69 20.34
N GLY A 153 12.74 4.17 19.17
CA GLY A 153 13.61 4.74 18.15
C GLY A 153 14.25 3.74 17.18
N GLU A 154 13.96 2.44 17.29
CA GLU A 154 14.56 1.38 16.48
C GLU A 154 13.50 0.44 15.86
N PHE A 155 13.83 -0.17 14.71
CA PHE A 155 13.07 -1.26 14.11
C PHE A 155 13.49 -2.64 14.64
N TYR A 156 12.48 -3.41 15.02
CA TYR A 156 12.58 -4.80 15.48
C TYR A 156 11.79 -5.70 14.53
N PHE A 157 12.17 -6.97 14.43
CA PHE A 157 11.29 -7.97 13.81
C PHE A 157 9.96 -8.03 14.56
N ALA A 158 8.84 -7.92 13.85
CA ALA A 158 7.53 -7.92 14.50
C ALA A 158 7.30 -9.25 15.26
N GLY A 159 6.84 -9.17 16.51
CA GLY A 159 6.64 -10.33 17.37
C GLY A 159 7.92 -10.87 18.03
N GLU A 160 9.07 -10.26 17.80
CA GLU A 160 10.36 -10.68 18.35
C GLU A 160 11.09 -9.50 19.00
N ASN A 161 11.92 -9.77 20.02
CA ASN A 161 12.79 -8.75 20.62
C ASN A 161 14.17 -8.74 19.95
N VAL A 162 14.19 -8.76 18.62
CA VAL A 162 15.41 -8.76 17.81
C VAL A 162 15.44 -7.51 16.95
N SER A 163 16.39 -6.61 17.24
CA SER A 163 16.58 -5.38 16.47
C SER A 163 17.06 -5.72 15.06
N TYR A 164 16.28 -5.31 14.06
CA TYR A 164 16.66 -5.49 12.66
C TYR A 164 17.67 -4.42 12.22
N GLU A 165 17.65 -3.24 12.86
CA GLU A 165 18.58 -2.16 12.49
C GLU A 165 20.04 -2.54 12.65
N LYS A 166 20.35 -3.33 13.68
CA LYS A 166 21.71 -3.81 13.98
C LYS A 166 22.22 -4.83 12.96
N THR A 167 21.37 -5.33 12.07
CA THR A 167 21.73 -6.34 11.06
C THR A 167 21.98 -5.76 9.67
N GLN A 168 21.67 -4.48 9.44
CA GLN A 168 21.69 -3.85 8.11
C GLN A 168 22.52 -2.55 8.12
N PRO A 169 22.93 -2.03 6.95
CA PRO A 169 23.70 -0.79 6.86
C PRO A 169 22.97 0.40 7.48
N VAL A 170 23.69 1.23 8.23
CA VAL A 170 23.14 2.39 8.96
C VAL A 170 22.53 3.42 8.00
N GLU A 171 23.09 3.55 6.80
CA GLU A 171 22.67 4.49 5.76
C GLU A 171 21.23 4.23 5.30
N PHE A 172 20.84 2.95 5.21
CA PHE A 172 19.50 2.55 4.80
C PHE A 172 18.44 3.05 5.81
N TRP A 173 18.67 2.82 7.10
CA TRP A 173 17.77 3.28 8.16
C TRP A 173 17.73 4.78 8.27
N ARG A 174 18.89 5.44 8.11
CA ARG A 174 18.97 6.90 8.08
C ARG A 174 18.11 7.46 6.94
N GLU A 175 18.18 6.88 5.76
CA GLU A 175 17.37 7.33 4.62
C GLU A 175 15.87 7.19 4.90
N ILE A 176 15.44 6.04 5.41
CA ILE A 176 14.03 5.79 5.74
C ILE A 176 13.52 6.75 6.81
N LYS A 177 14.25 6.90 7.92
CA LYS A 177 13.89 7.79 9.04
C LYS A 177 13.92 9.27 8.65
N THR A 178 14.67 9.63 7.60
CA THR A 178 14.66 11.00 7.05
C THR A 178 13.41 11.26 6.20
N ARG A 179 12.90 10.24 5.50
CA ARG A 179 11.69 10.35 4.67
C ARG A 179 10.40 10.37 5.48
N PHE A 180 10.37 9.74 6.65
CA PHE A 180 9.18 9.65 7.48
C PHE A 180 9.52 9.55 8.97
N LYS A 181 8.73 10.25 9.80
CA LYS A 181 8.84 10.18 11.27
C LYS A 181 7.93 9.07 11.80
N PHE A 182 8.55 7.96 12.18
CA PHE A 182 7.89 6.83 12.82
C PHE A 182 7.58 7.14 14.29
N GLY A 183 6.45 6.63 14.78
CA GLY A 183 6.07 6.63 16.19
C GLY A 183 6.13 5.23 16.77
N ASP A 184 6.32 5.13 18.08
CA ASP A 184 6.31 3.85 18.77
C ASP A 184 4.99 3.10 18.53
N GLY A 185 5.10 1.79 18.27
CA GLY A 185 3.98 0.93 17.88
C GLY A 185 3.57 1.03 16.40
N ASP A 186 4.26 1.84 15.58
CA ASP A 186 4.08 1.78 14.13
C ASP A 186 4.64 0.45 13.58
N THR A 187 3.91 -0.19 12.68
CA THR A 187 4.33 -1.40 11.96
C THR A 187 4.77 -1.02 10.55
N LEU A 188 6.04 -1.25 10.22
CA LEU A 188 6.58 -1.08 8.88
C LEU A 188 6.54 -2.41 8.12
N ILE A 189 5.87 -2.40 6.98
CA ILE A 189 5.83 -3.50 6.03
C ILE A 189 6.70 -3.12 4.84
N VAL A 190 7.64 -3.98 4.48
CA VAL A 190 8.49 -3.81 3.31
C VAL A 190 8.22 -4.97 2.35
N GLY A 191 7.37 -4.75 1.36
CA GLY A 191 7.21 -5.69 0.26
C GLY A 191 8.39 -5.55 -0.70
N PHE A 192 8.89 -6.67 -1.23
CA PHE A 192 10.07 -6.65 -2.09
C PHE A 192 9.92 -7.60 -3.28
N SER A 193 10.46 -7.20 -4.43
CA SER A 193 10.43 -7.97 -5.67
C SER A 193 11.47 -7.44 -6.69
N ASN A 194 11.51 -8.05 -7.87
CA ASN A 194 12.29 -7.56 -9.01
C ASN A 194 11.61 -6.40 -9.77
N ASP A 195 10.32 -6.14 -9.54
CA ASP A 195 9.60 -5.00 -10.09
C ASP A 195 8.83 -4.21 -9.04
N LYS A 196 8.67 -2.91 -9.31
CA LYS A 196 8.05 -1.95 -8.39
C LYS A 196 6.59 -2.27 -8.06
N ARG A 197 5.85 -2.79 -9.03
CA ARG A 197 4.41 -2.98 -8.91
C ARG A 197 4.12 -4.17 -7.99
N SER A 198 4.86 -5.27 -8.17
CA SER A 198 4.79 -6.46 -7.31
C SER A 198 5.20 -6.15 -5.88
N ALA A 199 6.30 -5.40 -5.68
CA ALA A 199 6.72 -4.95 -4.35
C ALA A 199 5.65 -4.10 -3.65
N ARG A 200 5.06 -3.14 -4.37
CA ARG A 200 3.95 -2.31 -3.88
C ARG A 200 2.73 -3.15 -3.52
N ASP A 201 2.32 -4.04 -4.41
CA ASP A 201 1.11 -4.84 -4.24
C ASP A 201 1.24 -5.78 -3.03
N GLY A 202 2.41 -6.39 -2.83
CA GLY A 202 2.72 -7.18 -1.63
C GLY A 202 2.64 -6.36 -0.34
N ALA A 203 3.27 -5.18 -0.32
CA ALA A 203 3.25 -4.30 0.85
C ALA A 203 1.83 -3.82 1.19
N LEU A 204 1.07 -3.38 0.19
CA LEU A 204 -0.32 -2.96 0.36
C LEU A 204 -1.23 -4.12 0.76
N ALA A 205 -1.02 -5.32 0.23
CA ALA A 205 -1.81 -6.48 0.58
C ALA A 205 -1.71 -6.81 2.07
N ALA A 206 -0.48 -6.88 2.59
CA ALA A 206 -0.23 -7.11 4.00
C ALA A 206 -0.78 -5.95 4.85
N ALA A 207 -0.51 -4.70 4.49
CA ALA A 207 -1.00 -3.53 5.22
C ALA A 207 -2.53 -3.47 5.33
N LEU A 208 -3.22 -3.70 4.22
CA LEU A 208 -4.67 -3.69 4.18
C LEU A 208 -5.28 -4.86 4.97
N SER A 209 -4.57 -5.97 5.13
CA SER A 209 -5.03 -7.08 5.96
C SER A 209 -4.98 -6.75 7.47
N LEU A 210 -4.03 -5.92 7.90
CA LEU A 210 -3.93 -5.45 9.30
C LEU A 210 -5.00 -4.43 9.68
N ILE A 211 -5.52 -3.68 8.70
CA ILE A 211 -6.55 -2.65 8.92
C ILE A 211 -7.96 -3.26 8.89
N ARG A 212 -8.09 -4.53 8.47
CA ARG A 212 -9.34 -5.30 8.53
C ARG A 212 -9.59 -5.78 9.96
N VAL A 213 -10.10 -4.89 10.79
CA VAL A 213 -10.82 -5.22 12.05
C VAL A 213 -12.24 -4.78 11.89
#